data_AF-A0A0R2WU64-F1
#
_entry.id   AF-A0A0R2WU64-F1
#
_cell.length_a   1.000
_cell.length_b   1.000
_cell.length_c   1.000
_cell.angle_alpha   90.00
_cell.angle_beta   90.00
_cell.angle_gamma   90.00
#
_symmetry.space_group_name_H-M   'P 1'
#
loop_
_entity.id
_entity.type
_entity.pdbx_description
1 polymer ?
#
loop_
_entity_poly.entity_id
_entity_poly.type
_entity_poly.pdbx_seq_one_letter_code
_entity_poly.pdbx_strand_id
1 'polypeptide(L)'
;KLKLISRIYSNWIRTVTGIEIHPAAKIGKRFFIDHGMGVVIGETTVIGDDVMIYHDVTLGARTFENGKRHPTLGNKVTIGAGARVLGDIKIGDGVRISANSVVVKDVEAMSDIDASEQFAI
;
A
#
# COMPACT_ATOMS: atom_id res chain seq x y z
N LYS A 1 17.55 -14.41 -8.74
CA LYS A 1 18.73 -14.21 -9.62
C LYS A 1 18.44 -13.30 -10.84
N LEU A 2 17.52 -12.31 -10.78
CA LEU A 2 17.23 -11.40 -11.92
C LEU A 2 16.91 -9.95 -11.46
N LYS A 3 17.60 -9.44 -10.43
CA LYS A 3 17.22 -8.19 -9.74
C LYS A 3 17.16 -6.97 -10.68
N LEU A 4 18.14 -6.82 -11.56
CA LEU A 4 18.20 -5.70 -12.51
C LEU A 4 17.04 -5.76 -13.51
N ILE A 5 16.81 -6.92 -14.10
CA ILE A 5 15.73 -7.12 -15.09
C ILE A 5 14.37 -6.84 -14.45
N SER A 6 14.12 -7.35 -13.24
CA SER A 6 12.87 -7.07 -12.54
C SER A 6 12.66 -5.58 -12.26
N ARG A 7 13.73 -4.84 -11.98
CA ARG A 7 13.65 -3.39 -11.75
C ARG A 7 13.33 -2.63 -13.04
N ILE A 8 14.01 -2.97 -14.13
CA ILE A 8 13.76 -2.37 -15.45
C ILE A 8 12.32 -2.62 -15.86
N TYR A 9 11.83 -3.84 -15.71
CA TYR A 9 10.45 -4.21 -16.02
C TYR A 9 9.44 -3.42 -15.17
N SER A 10 9.65 -3.35 -13.85
CA SER A 10 8.79 -2.56 -12.94
C SER A 10 8.74 -1.08 -13.32
N ASN A 11 9.89 -0.47 -13.67
CA ASN A 11 9.92 0.91 -14.13
C ASN A 11 9.19 1.11 -15.45
N TRP A 12 9.32 0.16 -16.39
CA TRP A 12 8.59 0.22 -17.65
C TRP A 12 7.08 0.12 -17.42
N ILE A 13 6.61 -0.85 -16.61
CA ILE A 13 5.21 -1.00 -16.21
C ILE A 13 4.68 0.30 -15.57
N ARG A 14 5.44 0.91 -14.67
CA ARG A 14 5.10 2.21 -14.09
C ARG A 14 4.90 3.28 -15.15
N THR A 15 5.79 3.38 -16.14
CA THR A 15 5.68 4.36 -17.22
C THR A 15 4.41 4.17 -18.05
N VAL A 16 4.02 2.93 -18.36
CA VAL A 16 2.84 2.68 -19.22
C VAL A 16 1.51 2.61 -18.48
N THR A 17 1.50 2.21 -17.19
CA THR A 17 0.26 2.02 -16.42
C THR A 17 0.00 3.10 -15.37
N GLY A 18 1.03 3.85 -14.95
CA GLY A 18 0.97 4.72 -13.78
C GLY A 18 1.00 3.99 -12.43
N ILE A 19 1.17 2.67 -12.42
CA ILE A 19 1.23 1.83 -11.21
C ILE A 19 2.69 1.45 -10.92
N GLU A 20 3.19 1.79 -9.75
CA GLU A 20 4.52 1.39 -9.28
C GLU A 20 4.40 0.25 -8.26
N ILE A 21 4.92 -0.93 -8.62
CA ILE A 21 5.07 -2.06 -7.69
C ILE A 21 6.52 -2.48 -7.67
N HIS A 22 7.14 -2.40 -6.49
CA HIS A 22 8.48 -2.89 -6.33
C HIS A 22 8.52 -4.42 -6.48
N PRO A 23 9.45 -5.00 -7.27
CA PRO A 23 9.46 -6.44 -7.55
C PRO A 23 9.66 -7.38 -6.33
N ALA A 24 10.06 -6.83 -5.20
CA ALA A 24 10.28 -7.58 -3.96
C ALA A 24 9.08 -7.52 -2.99
N ALA A 25 8.05 -6.73 -3.31
CA ALA A 25 6.82 -6.73 -2.54
C ALA A 25 6.17 -8.12 -2.56
N LYS A 26 5.61 -8.53 -1.43
CA LYS A 26 4.90 -9.81 -1.31
C LYS A 26 3.42 -9.55 -1.37
N ILE A 27 2.73 -10.16 -2.33
CA ILE A 27 1.33 -9.92 -2.61
C ILE A 27 0.57 -11.24 -2.54
N GLY A 28 -0.50 -11.27 -1.75
CA GLY A 28 -1.42 -12.39 -1.64
C GLY A 28 -2.32 -12.57 -2.88
N LYS A 29 -3.33 -13.42 -2.74
CA LYS A 29 -4.29 -13.74 -3.80
C LYS A 29 -5.41 -12.69 -3.86
N ARG A 30 -5.99 -12.52 -5.05
CA ARG A 30 -7.16 -11.64 -5.29
C ARG A 30 -6.89 -10.18 -4.85
N PHE A 31 -5.64 -9.75 -4.99
CA PHE A 31 -5.27 -8.35 -4.85
C PHE A 31 -5.87 -7.54 -6.01
N PHE A 32 -6.64 -6.52 -5.68
CA PHE A 32 -7.34 -5.68 -6.64
C PHE A 32 -6.87 -4.24 -6.52
N ILE A 33 -6.49 -3.66 -7.65
CA ILE A 33 -6.17 -2.24 -7.76
C ILE A 33 -7.28 -1.61 -8.61
N ASP A 34 -8.10 -0.77 -7.98
CA ASP A 34 -9.12 0.00 -8.68
C ASP A 34 -8.56 1.35 -9.14
N HIS A 35 -8.77 1.71 -10.40
CA HIS A 35 -8.30 2.95 -11.00
C HIS A 35 -6.80 3.25 -10.85
N GLY A 36 -5.90 2.24 -10.86
CA GLY A 36 -4.53 2.28 -10.30
C GLY A 36 -3.52 3.40 -10.61
N MET A 37 -3.85 4.45 -11.37
CA MET A 37 -3.01 5.64 -11.53
C MET A 37 -2.51 6.17 -10.17
N GLY A 38 -1.20 6.39 -10.05
CA GLY A 38 -0.58 6.96 -8.85
C GLY A 38 -0.37 5.96 -7.70
N VAL A 39 -0.72 4.67 -7.88
CA VAL A 39 -0.44 3.64 -6.87
C VAL A 39 1.07 3.41 -6.75
N VAL A 40 1.58 3.41 -5.51
CA VAL A 40 2.98 3.13 -5.19
C VAL A 40 3.08 2.06 -4.10
N ILE A 41 3.71 0.93 -4.41
CA ILE A 41 3.93 -0.19 -3.49
C ILE A 41 5.43 -0.41 -3.29
N GLY A 42 5.91 -0.10 -2.09
CA GLY A 42 7.33 -0.15 -1.78
C GLY A 42 7.91 -1.55 -1.54
N GLU A 43 9.23 -1.61 -1.48
CA GLU A 43 10.04 -2.83 -1.56
C GLU A 43 9.69 -3.93 -0.55
N THR A 44 9.48 -3.55 0.70
CA THR A 44 9.28 -4.51 1.81
C THR A 44 7.82 -4.64 2.19
N THR A 45 6.91 -4.15 1.33
CA THR A 45 5.47 -4.26 1.56
C THR A 45 5.05 -5.73 1.55
N VAL A 46 4.18 -6.09 2.49
CA VAL A 46 3.51 -7.39 2.51
C VAL A 46 2.01 -7.12 2.45
N ILE A 47 1.32 -7.74 1.51
CA ILE A 47 -0.12 -7.61 1.28
C ILE A 47 -0.74 -9.00 1.41
N GLY A 48 -1.75 -9.11 2.28
CA GLY A 48 -2.55 -10.33 2.46
C GLY A 48 -3.45 -10.66 1.26
N ASP A 49 -4.37 -11.60 1.48
CA ASP A 49 -5.38 -11.99 0.50
C ASP A 49 -6.57 -11.03 0.50
N ASP A 50 -7.27 -10.92 -0.62
CA ASP A 50 -8.52 -10.14 -0.75
C ASP A 50 -8.38 -8.64 -0.44
N VAL A 51 -7.19 -8.09 -0.67
CA VAL A 51 -6.94 -6.66 -0.47
C VAL A 51 -7.38 -5.85 -1.69
N MET A 52 -8.08 -4.74 -1.43
CA MET A 52 -8.47 -3.77 -2.44
C MET A 52 -7.81 -2.42 -2.14
N ILE A 53 -7.17 -1.81 -3.14
CA ILE A 53 -6.66 -0.45 -3.06
C ILE A 53 -7.16 0.38 -4.24
N TYR A 54 -7.48 1.65 -3.98
CA TYR A 54 -7.87 2.61 -5.01
C TYR A 54 -6.65 3.36 -5.56
N HIS A 55 -6.91 4.24 -6.53
CA HIS A 55 -5.92 5.14 -7.14
C HIS A 55 -5.20 6.02 -6.11
N ASP A 56 -3.99 6.45 -6.48
CA ASP A 56 -3.12 7.33 -5.68
C ASP A 56 -2.78 6.79 -4.27
N VAL A 57 -2.98 5.51 -4.00
CA VAL A 57 -2.57 4.90 -2.71
C VAL A 57 -1.05 4.71 -2.67
N THR A 58 -0.43 5.11 -1.56
CA THR A 58 1.00 4.85 -1.30
C THR A 58 1.19 3.93 -0.11
N LEU A 59 1.88 2.81 -0.33
CA LEU A 59 2.42 1.91 0.69
C LEU A 59 3.93 2.16 0.80
N GLY A 60 4.28 3.16 1.60
CA GLY A 60 5.58 3.83 1.57
C GLY A 60 6.44 3.60 2.81
N ALA A 61 7.71 4.01 2.70
CA ALA A 61 8.61 4.08 3.84
C ALA A 61 8.45 5.40 4.59
N ARG A 62 8.70 5.40 5.90
CA ARG A 62 8.79 6.61 6.73
C ARG A 62 10.24 7.03 7.02
N THR A 63 11.16 6.07 7.00
CA THR A 63 12.58 6.27 7.28
C THR A 63 13.43 5.76 6.10
N PHE A 64 14.67 6.23 6.02
CA PHE A 64 15.65 5.79 5.01
C PHE A 64 16.43 4.54 5.43
N GLU A 65 16.10 3.96 6.59
CA GLU A 65 16.80 2.81 7.12
C GLU A 65 16.65 1.60 6.21
N ASN A 66 17.66 0.73 6.22
CA ASN A 66 17.62 -0.51 5.48
C ASN A 66 16.79 -1.56 6.23
N GLY A 67 16.13 -2.45 5.49
CA GLY A 67 15.33 -3.54 6.06
C GLY A 67 13.82 -3.35 5.88
N LYS A 68 13.04 -3.94 6.80
CA LYS A 68 11.59 -3.81 6.79
C LYS A 68 11.21 -2.38 7.18
N ARG A 69 10.53 -1.66 6.27
CA ARG A 69 10.25 -0.22 6.37
C ARG A 69 8.95 0.21 5.70
N HIS A 70 8.29 -0.73 5.02
CA HIS A 70 7.01 -0.51 4.35
C HIS A 70 5.92 -1.33 5.06
N PRO A 71 4.63 -1.03 4.84
CA PRO A 71 3.54 -1.63 5.62
C PRO A 71 3.39 -3.14 5.44
N THR A 72 2.66 -3.73 6.38
CA THR A 72 2.12 -5.10 6.30
C THR A 72 0.60 -5.02 6.39
N LEU A 73 -0.09 -5.38 5.32
CA LEU A 73 -1.54 -5.43 5.27
C LEU A 73 -2.03 -6.85 5.53
N GLY A 74 -2.98 -6.98 6.44
CA GLY A 74 -3.75 -8.20 6.65
C GLY A 74 -4.66 -8.53 5.47
N ASN A 75 -5.51 -9.54 5.67
CA ASN A 75 -6.47 -9.97 4.65
C ASN A 75 -7.69 -9.03 4.62
N LYS A 76 -8.37 -8.94 3.47
CA LYS A 76 -9.64 -8.19 3.32
C LYS A 76 -9.53 -6.70 3.66
N VAL A 77 -8.32 -6.14 3.61
CA VAL A 77 -8.09 -4.70 3.82
C VAL A 77 -8.58 -3.92 2.61
N THR A 78 -9.27 -2.80 2.86
CA THR A 78 -9.66 -1.84 1.82
C THR A 78 -8.99 -0.50 2.07
N ILE A 79 -8.32 0.06 1.06
CA ILE A 79 -7.63 1.35 1.19
C ILE A 79 -8.20 2.33 0.18
N GLY A 80 -8.88 3.36 0.67
CA GLY A 80 -9.50 4.43 -0.10
C GLY A 80 -8.49 5.26 -0.90
N ALA A 81 -9.01 5.94 -1.92
CA ALA A 81 -8.21 6.71 -2.87
C ALA A 81 -7.32 7.75 -2.18
N GLY A 82 -6.08 7.91 -2.64
CA GLY A 82 -5.16 8.91 -2.10
C GLY A 82 -4.64 8.64 -0.68
N ALA A 83 -4.95 7.51 -0.06
CA ALA A 83 -4.42 7.22 1.27
C ALA A 83 -2.90 6.94 1.25
N ARG A 84 -2.22 7.33 2.33
CA ARG A 84 -0.79 7.11 2.55
C ARG A 84 -0.59 6.24 3.78
N VAL A 85 -0.09 5.01 3.60
CA VAL A 85 0.23 4.09 4.69
C VAL A 85 1.75 3.98 4.76
N LEU A 86 2.36 4.50 5.83
CA LEU A 86 3.79 4.80 5.86
C LEU A 86 4.50 4.14 7.05
N GLY A 87 5.59 3.42 6.75
CA GLY A 87 6.46 2.80 7.74
C GLY A 87 6.26 1.30 7.88
N ASP A 88 7.10 0.66 8.71
CA ASP A 88 6.89 -0.72 9.15
C ASP A 88 5.77 -0.77 10.18
N ILE A 89 4.54 -0.69 9.69
CA ILE A 89 3.31 -0.76 10.48
C ILE A 89 2.43 -1.91 9.99
N LYS A 90 1.57 -2.38 10.88
CA LYS A 90 0.61 -3.47 10.62
C LYS A 90 -0.80 -2.94 10.52
N ILE A 91 -1.48 -3.30 9.44
CA ILE A 91 -2.90 -3.07 9.25
C ILE A 91 -3.61 -4.41 9.41
N GLY A 92 -4.45 -4.55 10.43
CA GLY A 92 -5.15 -5.79 10.73
C GLY A 92 -6.15 -6.22 9.65
N ASP A 93 -6.60 -7.48 9.75
CA ASP A 93 -7.56 -8.05 8.80
C ASP A 93 -8.89 -7.27 8.79
N GLY A 94 -9.45 -7.05 7.61
CA GLY A 94 -10.75 -6.39 7.43
C GLY A 94 -10.76 -4.89 7.68
N VAL A 95 -9.61 -4.26 7.93
CA VAL A 95 -9.53 -2.81 8.13
C VAL A 95 -9.93 -2.06 6.87
N ARG A 96 -10.69 -0.97 7.04
CA ARG A 96 -10.96 0.00 5.98
C ARG A 96 -10.30 1.33 6.30
N ILE A 97 -9.50 1.84 5.37
CA ILE A 97 -8.84 3.14 5.47
C ILE A 97 -9.56 4.12 4.56
N SER A 98 -10.08 5.22 5.11
CA SER A 98 -10.73 6.29 4.34
C SER A 98 -9.79 6.93 3.33
N ALA A 99 -10.38 7.48 2.26
CA ALA A 99 -9.65 8.25 1.25
C ALA A 99 -8.82 9.39 1.89
N ASN A 100 -7.66 9.68 1.30
CA ASN A 100 -6.72 10.73 1.73
C ASN A 100 -6.19 10.62 3.18
N SER A 101 -6.45 9.51 3.88
CA SER A 101 -5.92 9.28 5.23
C SER A 101 -4.40 9.11 5.22
N VAL A 102 -3.72 9.59 6.26
CA VAL A 102 -2.29 9.31 6.50
C VAL A 102 -2.14 8.40 7.72
N VAL A 103 -1.78 7.15 7.49
CA VAL A 103 -1.66 6.11 8.53
C VAL A 103 -0.18 5.85 8.81
N VAL A 104 0.23 6.13 10.05
CA VAL A 104 1.64 6.04 10.51
C VAL A 104 1.80 5.19 11.78
N LYS A 105 0.74 4.50 12.20
CA LYS A 105 0.71 3.61 13.36
C LYS A 105 -0.05 2.34 12.99
N ASP A 106 0.18 1.29 13.77
CA ASP A 106 -0.56 0.04 13.66
C ASP A 106 -2.07 0.26 13.83
N VAL A 107 -2.86 -0.53 13.11
CA VAL A 107 -4.32 -0.50 13.12
C VAL A 107 -4.84 -1.90 13.40
N GLU A 108 -5.71 -2.03 14.42
CA GLU A 108 -6.28 -3.30 14.82
C GLU A 108 -7.29 -3.83 13.80
N ALA A 109 -7.44 -5.15 13.75
CA ALA A 109 -8.34 -5.83 12.82
C ALA A 109 -9.79 -5.35 12.97
N MET A 110 -10.55 -5.37 11.88
CA MET A 110 -11.96 -4.98 11.79
C MET A 110 -12.26 -3.54 12.26
N SER A 111 -11.26 -2.65 12.20
CA SER A 111 -11.42 -1.22 12.46
C SER A 111 -11.67 -0.45 11.18
N ASP A 112 -12.53 0.56 11.23
CA ASP A 112 -12.67 1.57 10.18
C ASP A 112 -11.90 2.83 10.63
N ILE A 113 -10.90 3.26 9.85
CA ILE A 113 -10.23 4.54 10.06
C ILE A 113 -10.87 5.57 9.15
N ASP A 114 -11.71 6.41 9.73
CA ASP A 114 -12.24 7.59 9.06
C ASP A 114 -11.48 8.86 9.43
N ALA A 115 -10.78 9.44 8.45
CA ALA A 115 -10.09 10.71 8.59
C ALA A 115 -10.98 11.92 8.31
N SER A 116 -12.24 11.73 7.90
CA SER A 116 -13.18 12.82 7.60
C SER A 116 -13.37 13.78 8.78
N GLU A 117 -13.31 13.28 10.02
CA GLU A 117 -13.41 14.09 11.23
C GLU A 117 -12.14 14.90 11.57
N GLN A 118 -10.99 14.57 10.98
CA GLN A 118 -9.71 15.21 11.30
C GLN A 118 -9.34 16.38 10.37
N PHE A 119 -10.02 16.50 9.23
CA PHE A 119 -9.72 17.51 8.19
C PHE A 119 -10.93 18.38 7.80
N ALA A 120 -12.07 18.26 8.48
CA ALA A 120 -13.13 19.26 8.39
C ALA A 120 -12.66 20.56 9.08
N ILE A 121 -12.08 21.47 8.28
CA ILE A 121 -11.85 22.87 8.64
C ILE A 121 -13.12 23.65 8.30
#